data_AF-A0A438N1P0-F1
#
_entry.id   AF-A0A438N1P0-F1
#
_cell.length_a   1.000
_cell.length_b   1.000
_cell.length_c   1.000
_cell.angle_alpha   90.00
_cell.angle_beta   90.00
_cell.angle_gamma   90.00
#
_symmetry.space_group_name_H-M   'P 1'
#
loop_
_entity.id
_entity.type
_entity.pdbx_description
1 polymer ?
#
loop_
_entity_poly.entity_id
_entity_poly.type
_entity_poly.pdbx_seq_one_letter_code
_entity_poly.pdbx_strand_id
1 'polypeptide(L)'
;MADGHSHSHDQGHSPHHSHDHTDQPDHLFQATSASDQPPDAWRTSGVRVIPGDSLDSNTAQTPGMNRAAAINRARVGAQSLWAGTVTIHPNAKTGAHHHGHLESVIYVVKGKARMRWGDSLEFTAEAGPGDFIYVPPYVPHQEINALEDEALECVLMRSDGEAIAVNLPDLVPVEDPEGVKWIDPTHPTGGV
;
A
#
# COMPACT_ATOMS: atom_id res chain seq x y z
N MET A 1 -31.25 -4.00 -67.73
CA MET A 1 -30.84 -4.34 -69.11
C MET A 1 -29.72 -3.37 -69.48
N ALA A 2 -28.52 -3.79 -69.88
CA ALA A 2 -28.03 -5.15 -70.12
C ALA A 2 -26.51 -5.25 -69.94
N ASP A 3 -26.05 -6.49 -69.75
CA ASP A 3 -24.68 -7.02 -69.85
C ASP A 3 -23.73 -6.62 -68.71
N GLY A 4 -22.97 -7.51 -68.05
CA GLY A 4 -22.35 -8.77 -68.45
C GLY A 4 -20.84 -8.62 -68.27
N HIS A 5 -20.19 -9.62 -67.64
CA HIS A 5 -18.75 -9.97 -67.66
C HIS A 5 -18.02 -10.11 -66.31
N SER A 6 -17.30 -11.23 -66.25
CA SER A 6 -16.31 -11.68 -65.27
C SER A 6 -15.07 -10.79 -65.21
N HIS A 7 -14.32 -10.84 -64.09
CA HIS A 7 -12.92 -11.26 -64.03
C HIS A 7 -12.41 -11.22 -62.58
N SER A 8 -11.53 -12.18 -62.24
CA SER A 8 -10.79 -12.26 -60.98
C SER A 8 -9.76 -11.15 -60.88
N HIS A 9 -9.40 -10.69 -59.67
CA HIS A 9 -8.02 -10.32 -59.36
C HIS A 9 -7.73 -10.45 -57.85
N ASP A 10 -6.51 -10.90 -57.64
CA ASP A 10 -5.79 -11.25 -56.41
C ASP A 10 -5.17 -10.01 -55.73
N GLN A 11 -4.68 -10.24 -54.51
CA GLN A 11 -3.73 -9.44 -53.72
C GLN A 11 -4.24 -8.25 -52.90
N GLY A 12 -3.90 -8.29 -51.61
CA GLY A 12 -3.90 -7.10 -50.76
C GLY A 12 -3.90 -7.40 -49.27
N HIS A 13 -2.85 -8.05 -48.75
CA HIS A 13 -2.53 -8.01 -47.32
C HIS A 13 -2.64 -6.58 -46.80
N SER A 14 -3.45 -6.36 -45.75
CA SER A 14 -3.37 -5.18 -44.92
C SER A 14 -2.96 -5.59 -43.50
N PRO A 15 -2.06 -4.83 -42.86
CA PRO A 15 -1.24 -5.32 -41.77
C PRO A 15 -2.03 -5.36 -40.46
N HIS A 16 -1.61 -6.29 -39.61
CA HIS A 16 -1.91 -6.28 -38.19
C HIS A 16 -1.70 -4.87 -37.62
N HIS A 17 -2.78 -4.27 -37.12
CA HIS A 17 -2.67 -3.16 -36.17
C HIS A 17 -2.00 -3.71 -34.91
N SER A 18 -0.68 -3.53 -34.81
CA SER A 18 0.02 -3.61 -33.55
C SER A 18 -0.49 -2.45 -32.70
N HIS A 19 -1.27 -2.78 -31.68
CA HIS A 19 -1.54 -1.85 -30.59
C HIS A 19 -0.21 -1.57 -29.89
N ASP A 20 0.38 -0.44 -30.21
CA ASP A 20 1.55 0.09 -29.51
C ASP A 20 1.09 0.54 -28.12
N HIS A 21 1.38 -0.28 -27.11
CA HIS A 21 1.16 0.04 -25.70
C HIS A 21 2.32 0.90 -25.19
N THR A 22 2.48 2.13 -25.66
CA THR A 22 3.53 3.01 -25.12
C THR A 22 3.06 4.46 -25.02
N ASP A 23 2.14 4.70 -24.08
CA ASP A 23 1.96 6.04 -23.51
C ASP A 23 2.04 5.93 -21.98
N GLN A 24 3.03 5.17 -21.50
CA GLN A 24 3.43 5.30 -20.10
C GLN A 24 4.21 6.60 -19.98
N PRO A 25 3.81 7.52 -19.07
CA PRO A 25 4.51 8.77 -18.89
C PRO A 25 6.03 8.56 -18.75
N ASP A 26 6.84 9.41 -19.36
CA ASP A 26 8.32 9.32 -19.36
C ASP A 26 8.94 9.09 -17.97
N HIS A 27 8.24 9.52 -16.93
CA HIS A 27 8.61 9.33 -15.52
C HIS A 27 8.22 7.97 -14.94
N LEU A 28 7.91 6.94 -15.73
CA LEU A 28 7.65 5.58 -15.23
C LEU A 28 8.67 4.55 -15.72
N PHE A 29 9.79 4.99 -16.30
CA PHE A 29 10.86 4.07 -16.69
C PHE A 29 11.24 3.13 -15.55
N GLN A 30 11.28 1.84 -15.86
CA GLN A 30 11.62 0.76 -14.93
C GLN A 30 12.81 -0.01 -15.50
N ALA A 31 13.95 0.09 -14.83
CA ALA A 31 15.08 -0.78 -15.13
C ALA A 31 14.76 -2.22 -14.69
N THR A 32 14.91 -3.15 -15.61
CA THR A 32 14.79 -4.60 -15.40
C THR A 32 16.15 -5.29 -15.36
N SER A 33 17.20 -4.58 -15.78
CA SER A 33 18.58 -5.01 -15.75
C SER A 33 19.53 -3.87 -15.34
N ALA A 34 20.75 -4.21 -14.92
CA ALA A 34 21.78 -3.22 -14.60
C ALA A 34 22.27 -2.42 -15.83
N SER A 35 22.01 -2.91 -17.05
CA SER A 35 22.37 -2.22 -18.30
C SER A 35 21.28 -1.30 -18.84
N ASP A 36 20.07 -1.34 -18.28
CA ASP A 36 18.97 -0.50 -18.73
C ASP A 36 19.26 0.95 -18.34
N GLN A 37 19.15 1.87 -19.30
CA GLN A 37 19.24 3.31 -19.05
C GLN A 37 18.00 4.01 -19.56
N PRO A 38 17.41 4.92 -18.77
CA PRO A 38 16.30 5.73 -19.25
C PRO A 38 16.79 6.73 -20.32
N PRO A 39 15.90 7.18 -21.22
CA PRO A 39 16.22 8.19 -22.24
C PRO A 39 16.77 9.51 -21.67
N ASP A 40 16.44 9.82 -20.41
CA ASP A 40 16.83 11.04 -19.72
C ASP A 40 18.13 10.92 -18.92
N ALA A 41 18.87 9.83 -19.08
CA ALA A 41 20.10 9.54 -18.33
C ALA A 41 19.94 9.71 -16.80
N TRP A 42 18.80 9.25 -16.27
CA TRP A 42 18.43 9.24 -14.85
C TRP A 42 18.04 10.59 -14.25
N ARG A 43 17.95 11.65 -15.06
CA ARG A 43 17.68 13.01 -14.59
C ARG A 43 16.36 13.13 -13.82
N THR A 44 15.31 12.45 -14.28
CA THR A 44 13.96 12.48 -13.72
C THR A 44 13.39 11.08 -13.46
N SER A 45 13.88 10.07 -14.19
CA SER A 45 13.56 8.66 -13.98
C SER A 45 14.37 7.98 -12.88
N GLY A 46 15.37 8.67 -12.29
CA GLY A 46 16.18 8.17 -11.17
C GLY A 46 15.58 8.41 -9.78
N VAL A 47 16.43 8.81 -8.84
CA VAL A 47 16.03 9.06 -7.43
C VAL A 47 15.03 10.21 -7.34
N ARG A 48 13.94 9.99 -6.61
CA ARG A 48 12.90 10.99 -6.38
C ARG A 48 12.80 11.33 -4.91
N VAL A 49 12.85 12.62 -4.61
CA VAL A 49 12.60 13.15 -3.27
C VAL A 49 11.20 13.73 -3.27
N ILE A 50 10.30 13.17 -2.45
CA ILE A 50 8.93 13.64 -2.30
C ILE A 50 8.82 14.44 -1.00
N PRO A 51 8.57 15.76 -1.06
CA PRO A 51 8.36 16.56 0.15
C PRO A 51 7.16 16.07 0.97
N GLY A 52 7.25 16.16 2.29
CA GLY A 52 6.18 15.68 3.21
C GLY A 52 4.89 16.49 3.15
N ASP A 53 4.91 17.68 2.55
CA ASP A 53 3.72 18.51 2.27
C ASP A 53 3.14 18.29 0.86
N SER A 54 3.76 17.40 0.08
CA SER A 54 3.41 17.08 -1.31
C SER A 54 2.90 15.65 -1.43
N LEU A 55 2.08 15.21 -0.49
CA LEU A 55 1.49 13.86 -0.45
C LEU A 55 0.16 13.81 -1.22
N ASP A 56 -0.16 12.65 -1.76
CA ASP A 56 -1.43 12.40 -2.44
C ASP A 56 -2.47 11.88 -1.44
N SER A 57 -3.47 12.70 -1.12
CA SER A 57 -4.57 12.34 -0.21
C SER A 57 -5.69 11.54 -0.89
N ASN A 58 -5.62 11.31 -2.21
CA ASN A 58 -6.58 10.50 -2.96
C ASN A 58 -6.36 8.99 -2.73
N THR A 59 -6.40 8.59 -1.46
CA THR A 59 -6.33 7.20 -1.03
C THR A 59 -7.66 6.77 -0.43
N ALA A 60 -7.92 5.47 -0.35
CA ALA A 60 -9.01 4.96 0.46
C ALA A 60 -8.88 5.51 1.89
N GLN A 61 -10.00 5.92 2.50
CA GLN A 61 -10.01 6.48 3.85
C GLN A 61 -10.90 5.65 4.76
N THR A 62 -10.53 5.59 6.03
CA THR A 62 -11.37 5.02 7.10
C THR A 62 -11.85 6.20 7.94
N PRO A 63 -13.12 6.26 8.36
CA PRO A 63 -13.58 7.33 9.24
C PRO A 63 -12.68 7.50 10.46
N GLY A 64 -12.23 8.73 10.74
CA GLY A 64 -11.28 9.03 11.81
C GLY A 64 -9.81 8.76 11.46
N MET A 65 -9.49 8.45 10.20
CA MET A 65 -8.13 8.24 9.73
C MET A 65 -7.89 8.92 8.39
N ASN A 66 -6.76 9.63 8.30
CA ASN A 66 -6.34 10.31 7.10
C ASN A 66 -5.06 9.66 6.59
N ARG A 67 -5.14 9.04 5.41
CA ARG A 67 -4.00 8.47 4.69
C ARG A 67 -3.58 9.37 3.54
N ALA A 68 -2.27 9.46 3.32
CA ALA A 68 -1.71 10.15 2.16
C ALA A 68 -0.50 9.39 1.63
N ALA A 69 -0.47 9.15 0.32
CA ALA A 69 0.59 8.37 -0.32
C ALA A 69 1.78 9.27 -0.71
N ALA A 70 3.00 8.86 -0.36
CA ALA A 70 4.24 9.42 -0.86
C ALA A 70 4.73 8.64 -2.09
N ILE A 71 4.72 7.32 -1.98
CA ILE A 71 5.26 6.36 -2.93
C ILE A 71 4.14 5.39 -3.32
N ASN A 72 3.82 5.33 -4.61
CA ASN A 72 2.97 4.30 -5.19
C ASN A 72 3.27 4.22 -6.71
N ARG A 73 2.62 3.28 -7.40
CA ARG A 73 2.77 3.11 -8.85
C ARG A 73 2.46 4.39 -9.63
N ALA A 74 1.35 5.05 -9.33
CA ALA A 74 0.89 6.23 -10.07
C ALA A 74 1.79 7.45 -9.89
N ARG A 75 2.43 7.60 -8.73
CA ARG A 75 3.27 8.75 -8.39
C ARG A 75 4.71 8.60 -8.86
N VAL A 76 5.29 7.42 -8.64
CA VAL A 76 6.72 7.21 -8.84
C VAL A 76 7.09 5.94 -9.60
N GLY A 77 6.10 5.19 -10.09
CA GLY A 77 6.34 3.93 -10.81
C GLY A 77 6.75 2.77 -9.91
N ALA A 78 6.49 2.84 -8.60
CA ALA A 78 6.80 1.75 -7.68
C ALA A 78 6.07 0.46 -8.07
N GLN A 79 6.80 -0.67 -8.09
CA GLN A 79 6.28 -1.97 -8.52
C GLN A 79 5.88 -2.89 -7.37
N SER A 80 6.56 -2.76 -6.23
CA SER A 80 6.42 -3.69 -5.09
C SER A 80 6.33 -2.95 -3.77
N LEU A 81 6.08 -1.65 -3.81
CA LEU A 81 6.04 -0.82 -2.61
C LEU A 81 4.94 0.23 -2.72
N TRP A 82 4.20 0.36 -1.64
CA TRP A 82 3.46 1.56 -1.29
C TRP A 82 4.06 2.14 -0.02
N ALA A 83 4.22 3.46 0.05
CA ALA A 83 4.58 4.13 1.29
C ALA A 83 3.86 5.47 1.42
N GLY A 84 3.47 5.82 2.63
CA GLY A 84 2.75 7.04 2.92
C GLY A 84 2.63 7.30 4.41
N THR A 85 1.85 8.30 4.75
CA THR A 85 1.53 8.64 6.13
C THR A 85 0.11 8.25 6.47
N VAL A 86 -0.12 7.97 7.74
CA VAL A 86 -1.45 7.84 8.32
C VAL A 86 -1.53 8.69 9.59
N THR A 87 -2.57 9.50 9.69
CA THR A 87 -2.95 10.22 10.91
C THR A 87 -4.27 9.64 11.41
N ILE A 88 -4.26 9.06 12.61
CA ILE A 88 -5.42 8.47 13.26
C ILE A 88 -5.88 9.46 14.34
N HIS A 89 -7.13 9.90 14.24
CA HIS A 89 -7.69 10.90 15.14
C HIS A 89 -7.75 10.39 16.60
N PRO A 90 -7.84 11.28 17.59
CA PRO A 90 -7.99 10.88 18.98
C PRO A 90 -9.20 9.94 19.15
N ASN A 91 -9.00 8.86 19.91
CA ASN A 91 -10.00 7.81 20.17
C ASN A 91 -10.57 7.10 18.92
N ALA A 92 -9.95 7.25 17.74
CA ALA A 92 -10.37 6.56 16.53
C ALA A 92 -9.81 5.13 16.47
N LYS A 93 -10.55 4.25 15.78
CA LYS A 93 -10.16 2.87 15.49
C LYS A 93 -10.69 2.41 14.15
N THR A 94 -10.02 1.44 13.54
CA THR A 94 -10.54 0.74 12.35
C THR A 94 -11.61 -0.29 12.71
N GLY A 95 -12.38 -0.71 11.71
CA GLY A 95 -13.03 -2.02 11.73
C GLY A 95 -11.98 -3.15 11.69
N ALA A 96 -12.41 -4.38 12.01
CA ALA A 96 -11.59 -5.57 11.81
C ALA A 96 -11.39 -5.80 10.31
N HIS A 97 -10.14 -6.03 9.90
CA HIS A 97 -9.81 -6.24 8.49
C HIS A 97 -8.49 -7.00 8.32
N HIS A 98 -8.21 -7.41 7.08
CA HIS A 98 -6.88 -7.85 6.66
C HIS A 98 -6.52 -7.28 5.28
N HIS A 99 -5.24 -7.29 4.93
CA HIS A 99 -4.73 -6.73 3.68
C HIS A 99 -4.41 -7.79 2.61
N GLY A 100 -5.11 -8.92 2.65
CA GLY A 100 -4.85 -10.05 1.75
C GLY A 100 -3.39 -10.54 1.86
N HIS A 101 -2.71 -10.64 0.72
CA HIS A 101 -1.33 -11.13 0.62
C HIS A 101 -0.26 -10.10 1.03
N LEU A 102 -0.66 -8.85 1.33
CA LEU A 102 0.27 -7.77 1.60
C LEU A 102 0.90 -7.91 2.98
N GLU A 103 2.21 -7.66 3.04
CA GLU A 103 2.91 -7.35 4.28
C GLU A 103 2.80 -5.86 4.55
N SER A 104 2.63 -5.46 5.81
CA SER A 104 2.64 -4.04 6.19
C SER A 104 3.64 -3.76 7.30
N VAL A 105 4.30 -2.61 7.20
CA VAL A 105 5.14 -2.05 8.26
C VAL A 105 4.57 -0.69 8.64
N ILE A 106 4.39 -0.45 9.93
CA ILE A 106 3.99 0.84 10.48
C ILE A 106 5.13 1.31 11.38
N TYR A 107 5.58 2.53 11.18
CA TYR A 107 6.54 3.21 12.05
C TYR A 107 5.82 4.36 12.76
N VAL A 108 5.81 4.34 14.08
CA VAL A 108 5.11 5.36 14.87
C VAL A 108 6.00 6.61 15.00
N VAL A 109 5.49 7.73 14.52
CA VAL A 109 6.17 9.04 14.59
C VAL A 109 5.75 9.78 15.86
N LYS A 110 4.46 9.73 16.21
CA LYS A 110 3.88 10.44 17.36
C LYS A 110 2.63 9.74 17.88
N GLY A 111 2.34 9.91 19.16
CA GLY A 111 1.17 9.34 19.82
C GLY A 111 1.39 7.90 20.26
N LYS A 112 0.31 7.14 20.42
CA LYS A 112 0.36 5.76 20.90
C LYS A 112 -0.58 4.87 20.10
N ALA A 113 -0.02 3.90 19.39
CA ALA A 113 -0.78 2.87 18.70
C ALA A 113 -1.14 1.75 19.67
N ARG A 114 -2.33 1.20 19.50
CA ARG A 114 -2.72 -0.12 20.03
C ARG A 114 -3.19 -0.98 18.87
N MET A 115 -2.57 -2.13 18.72
CA MET A 115 -2.99 -3.15 17.78
C MET A 115 -3.83 -4.18 18.50
N ARG A 116 -4.90 -4.66 17.85
CA ARG A 116 -5.54 -5.93 18.21
C ARG A 116 -5.45 -6.87 17.02
N TRP A 117 -5.25 -8.17 17.24
CA TRP A 117 -5.18 -9.16 16.18
C TRP A 117 -5.60 -10.56 16.66
N GLY A 118 -5.79 -11.46 15.71
CA GLY A 118 -6.26 -12.83 15.94
C GLY A 118 -7.65 -13.07 15.35
N ASP A 119 -8.08 -14.32 15.28
CA ASP A 119 -9.33 -14.72 14.63
C ASP A 119 -10.56 -14.10 15.32
N SER A 120 -10.43 -13.73 16.59
CA SER A 120 -11.41 -13.02 17.41
C SER A 120 -10.81 -11.75 18.05
N LEU A 121 -9.73 -11.21 17.48
CA LEU A 121 -8.98 -10.05 18.00
C LEU A 121 -8.53 -10.23 19.46
N GLU A 122 -8.15 -11.46 19.79
CA GLU A 122 -7.82 -11.92 21.14
C GLU A 122 -6.44 -11.51 21.64
N PHE A 123 -5.60 -10.93 20.80
CA PHE A 123 -4.27 -10.46 21.17
C PHE A 123 -4.15 -8.95 21.02
N THR A 124 -3.32 -8.32 21.85
CA THR A 124 -3.05 -6.89 21.78
C THR A 124 -1.62 -6.54 22.17
N ALA A 125 -1.13 -5.43 21.63
CA ALA A 125 0.14 -4.80 21.95
C ALA A 125 0.04 -3.30 21.64
N GLU A 126 0.87 -2.52 22.31
CA GLU A 126 0.96 -1.07 22.11
C GLU A 126 2.33 -0.71 21.55
N ALA A 127 2.39 0.41 20.82
CA ALA A 127 3.62 0.94 20.25
C ALA A 127 3.62 2.47 20.37
N GLY A 128 4.76 3.05 20.73
CA GLY A 128 4.99 4.48 20.84
C GLY A 128 6.00 5.00 19.82
N PRO A 129 6.36 6.29 19.89
CA PRO A 129 7.26 6.90 18.91
C PRO A 129 8.61 6.18 18.84
N GLY A 130 9.01 5.81 17.62
CA GLY A 130 10.24 5.04 17.37
C GLY A 130 10.03 3.54 17.17
N ASP A 131 8.86 3.02 17.51
CA ASP A 131 8.56 1.60 17.39
C ASP A 131 8.09 1.22 15.98
N PHE A 132 8.38 -0.03 15.61
CA PHE A 132 7.92 -0.66 14.38
C PHE A 132 6.85 -1.70 14.70
N ILE A 133 5.78 -1.71 13.89
CA ILE A 133 4.76 -2.75 13.90
C ILE A 133 4.83 -3.46 12.55
N TYR A 134 4.94 -4.79 12.57
CA TYR A 134 4.80 -5.62 11.39
C TYR A 134 3.43 -6.32 11.42
N VAL A 135 2.70 -6.22 10.32
CA VAL A 135 1.43 -6.93 10.12
C VAL A 135 1.63 -7.97 9.01
N PRO A 136 1.54 -9.27 9.32
CA PRO A 136 1.71 -10.32 8.32
C PRO A 136 0.51 -10.41 7.38
N PRO A 137 0.67 -11.09 6.23
CA PRO A 137 -0.43 -11.36 5.33
C PRO A 137 -1.61 -12.07 6.03
N TYR A 138 -2.81 -11.70 5.63
CA TYR A 138 -4.09 -12.29 6.06
C TYR A 138 -4.46 -12.20 7.54
N VAL A 139 -3.59 -11.68 8.42
CA VAL A 139 -3.90 -11.55 9.84
C VAL A 139 -5.06 -10.56 10.05
N PRO A 140 -6.19 -10.98 10.62
CA PRO A 140 -7.24 -10.07 11.05
C PRO A 140 -6.71 -9.14 12.14
N HIS A 141 -6.89 -7.84 11.96
CA HIS A 141 -6.41 -6.86 12.92
C HIS A 141 -7.27 -5.59 12.99
N GLN A 142 -7.03 -4.82 14.05
CA GLN A 142 -7.51 -3.45 14.24
C GLN A 142 -6.34 -2.53 14.60
N GLU A 143 -6.38 -1.33 14.05
CA GLU A 143 -5.50 -0.22 14.38
C GLU A 143 -6.29 0.76 15.25
N ILE A 144 -5.77 1.07 16.43
CA ILE A 144 -6.45 1.90 17.43
C ILE A 144 -5.49 3.00 17.88
N ASN A 145 -5.97 4.25 17.91
CA ASN A 145 -5.28 5.30 18.66
C ASN A 145 -5.60 5.12 20.15
N ALA A 146 -4.58 4.82 20.94
CA ALA A 146 -4.72 4.54 22.37
C ALA A 146 -4.87 5.81 23.22
N LEU A 147 -4.74 7.00 22.63
CA LEU A 147 -4.89 8.30 23.30
C LEU A 147 -6.22 8.97 22.90
N GLU A 148 -6.83 9.64 23.88
CA GLU A 148 -8.14 10.29 23.73
C GLU A 148 -8.04 11.76 23.30
N ASP A 149 -6.87 12.38 23.48
CA ASP A 149 -6.63 13.81 23.32
C ASP A 149 -5.50 14.15 22.32
N GLU A 150 -4.77 13.13 21.85
CA GLU A 150 -3.66 13.30 20.90
C GLU A 150 -3.86 12.44 19.64
N ALA A 151 -3.50 12.98 18.48
CA ALA A 151 -3.49 12.22 17.24
C ALA A 151 -2.30 11.25 17.19
N LEU A 152 -2.51 10.08 16.61
CA LEU A 152 -1.48 9.11 16.30
C LEU A 152 -1.01 9.35 14.86
N GLU A 153 0.29 9.56 14.67
CA GLU A 153 0.91 9.82 13.37
C GLU A 153 1.92 8.71 13.08
N CYS A 154 1.78 8.06 11.93
CA CYS A 154 2.67 6.98 11.51
C CYS A 154 3.09 7.10 10.04
N VAL A 155 4.23 6.49 9.73
CA VAL A 155 4.60 6.10 8.36
C VAL A 155 4.12 4.67 8.14
N LEU A 156 3.53 4.40 6.98
CA LEU A 156 2.99 3.10 6.61
C LEU A 156 3.62 2.66 5.29
N MET A 157 4.09 1.41 5.25
CA MET A 157 4.66 0.77 4.07
C MET A 157 3.96 -0.55 3.80
N ARG A 158 3.77 -0.90 2.52
CA ARG A 158 3.22 -2.19 2.09
C ARG A 158 4.02 -2.79 0.93
N SER A 159 4.04 -4.12 0.83
CA SER A 159 4.80 -4.89 -0.18
C SER A 159 4.21 -4.90 -1.60
N ASP A 160 3.18 -4.09 -1.86
CA ASP A 160 2.66 -3.80 -3.20
C ASP A 160 1.99 -2.41 -3.22
N GLY A 161 1.73 -1.88 -4.41
CA GLY A 161 0.94 -0.69 -4.68
C GLY A 161 -0.57 -0.89 -4.58
N GLU A 162 -1.06 -2.12 -4.40
CA GLU A 162 -2.49 -2.41 -4.32
C GLU A 162 -3.10 -1.97 -2.98
N ALA A 163 -4.23 -1.26 -3.04
CA ALA A 163 -4.97 -0.83 -1.86
C ALA A 163 -5.95 -1.91 -1.38
N ILE A 164 -5.44 -3.09 -0.99
CA ILE A 164 -6.28 -4.19 -0.49
C ILE A 164 -6.68 -3.93 0.97
N ALA A 165 -7.98 -3.91 1.23
CA ALA A 165 -8.54 -3.99 2.57
C ALA A 165 -9.81 -4.84 2.53
N VAL A 166 -9.75 -6.01 3.16
CA VAL A 166 -10.90 -6.92 3.28
C VAL A 166 -11.50 -6.71 4.66
N ASN A 167 -12.67 -6.06 4.70
CA ASN A 167 -13.39 -5.80 5.94
C ASN A 167 -14.07 -7.07 6.47
N LEU A 168 -14.05 -7.25 7.78
CA LEU A 168 -14.65 -8.38 8.48
C LEU A 168 -15.75 -7.88 9.43
N PRO A 169 -16.91 -7.44 8.90
CA PRO A 169 -17.95 -6.78 9.70
C PRO A 169 -18.61 -7.69 10.74
N ASP A 170 -18.59 -9.01 10.50
CA ASP A 170 -19.21 -10.01 11.36
C ASP A 170 -18.25 -10.56 12.44
N LEU A 171 -16.98 -10.11 12.45
CA LEU A 171 -16.01 -10.52 13.46
C LEU A 171 -16.37 -9.88 14.79
N VAL A 172 -16.60 -10.73 15.80
CA VAL A 172 -16.89 -10.30 17.17
C VAL A 172 -15.58 -10.32 17.98
N PRO A 173 -15.06 -9.16 18.43
CA PRO A 173 -13.85 -9.12 19.25
C PRO A 173 -14.10 -9.72 20.63
N VAL A 174 -13.07 -10.35 21.22
CA VAL A 174 -13.10 -10.62 22.67
C VAL A 174 -13.14 -9.31 23.46
N GLU A 175 -13.79 -9.33 24.63
CA GLU A 175 -13.84 -8.16 25.53
C GLU A 175 -12.43 -7.81 26.05
N ASP A 176 -11.75 -8.82 26.62
CA ASP A 176 -10.43 -8.71 27.26
C ASP A 176 -9.35 -9.44 26.46
N PRO A 177 -8.66 -8.77 25.52
CA PRO A 177 -7.57 -9.41 24.77
C PRO A 177 -6.31 -9.60 25.63
N GLU A 178 -5.55 -10.65 25.32
CA GLU A 178 -4.27 -10.95 25.92
C GLU A 178 -3.17 -10.00 25.41
N GLY A 179 -2.40 -9.42 26.33
CA GLY A 179 -1.23 -8.62 25.99
C GLY A 179 -0.06 -9.51 25.57
N VAL A 180 0.38 -9.42 24.31
CA VAL A 180 1.47 -10.23 23.76
C VAL A 180 2.73 -9.39 23.60
N LYS A 181 3.84 -9.86 24.17
CA LYS A 181 5.15 -9.23 24.00
C LYS A 181 5.86 -9.77 22.77
N TRP A 182 6.54 -8.89 22.04
CA TRP A 182 7.46 -9.32 20.99
C TRP A 182 8.71 -9.94 21.60
N ILE A 183 9.09 -11.13 21.14
CA ILE A 183 10.27 -11.88 21.60
C ILE A 183 10.98 -12.43 20.37
N ASP A 184 12.30 -12.25 20.30
CA ASP A 184 13.16 -12.86 19.28
C ASP A 184 14.43 -13.49 19.93
N PRO A 185 15.23 -14.27 19.19
CA PRO A 185 16.44 -14.91 19.72
C PRO A 185 17.50 -13.96 20.32
N THR A 186 17.54 -12.71 19.85
CA THR A 186 18.42 -11.64 20.33
C THR A 186 17.79 -10.77 21.43
N HIS A 187 16.46 -10.83 21.59
CA HIS A 187 15.66 -10.12 22.60
C HIS A 187 14.76 -11.10 23.38
N PRO A 188 15.34 -12.05 24.15
CA PRO A 188 14.60 -13.16 24.74
C PRO A 188 13.65 -12.75 25.89
N THR A 189 13.86 -11.58 26.49
CA THR A 189 12.98 -11.00 27.52
C THR A 189 11.89 -10.10 26.93
N GLY A 190 11.93 -9.92 25.61
CA GLY A 190 11.03 -9.11 24.81
C GLY A 190 11.37 -7.62 24.75
N GLY A 191 10.86 -6.96 23.70
CA GLY A 191 10.79 -5.51 23.59
C GLY A 191 9.69 -4.95 24.50
N VAL A 192 9.90 -3.74 25.03
CA VAL A 192 8.93 -3.03 25.88
C VAL A 192 7.85 -2.41 25.00
#